data_AF-A0A2N1VEP5-F1
#
_entry.id   AF-A0A2N1VEP5-F1
#
_cell.length_a   1.000
_cell.length_b   1.000
_cell.length_c   1.000
_cell.angle_alpha   90.00
_cell.angle_beta   90.00
_cell.angle_gamma   90.00
#
_symmetry.space_group_name_H-M   'P 1'
#
loop_
_entity.id
_entity.type
_entity.pdbx_description
1 polymer ?
#
loop_
_entity_poly.entity_id
_entity_poly.type
_entity_poly.pdbx_seq_one_letter_code
_entity_poly.pdbx_strand_id
1 'polypeptide(L)'
;MDKKIPEKHEHNERNNLLALMLEVQEVYGYLPEKDVRAIAEYVNLPISSIYSLAGFYDQFRLKPPGKNVIRVCRGVSCHVKKSSNILTGLETELGIKAGQTTRDKVFTLETVDCIGACSIAPVININEDYYGRATNKEIPKILAKYKKAKHFKTEIQHTADNV
;
A
#
# COMPACT_ATOMS: atom_id res chain seq x y z
N MET A 1 21.08 16.75 2.28
CA MET A 1 20.28 17.39 3.35
C MET A 1 19.15 18.09 2.65
N ASP A 2 17.92 17.56 2.66
CA ASP A 2 16.77 18.36 2.22
C ASP A 2 15.46 17.80 2.79
N LYS A 3 14.81 18.68 3.56
CA LYS A 3 13.46 18.66 4.14
C LYS A 3 13.26 17.98 5.51
N LYS A 4 13.49 18.85 6.51
CA LYS A 4 12.89 18.99 7.85
C LYS A 4 11.83 17.95 8.23
N ILE A 5 12.16 17.14 9.24
CA ILE A 5 11.19 16.69 10.25
C ILE A 5 10.46 17.96 10.75
N PRO A 6 9.12 18.05 10.68
CA PRO A 6 8.43 19.28 11.04
C PRO A 6 8.69 19.62 12.51
N GLU A 7 9.11 20.87 12.74
CA GLU A 7 9.36 21.51 14.04
C GLU A 7 8.13 21.55 14.98
N LYS A 8 7.04 20.84 14.65
CA LYS A 8 5.80 20.78 15.43
C LYS A 8 5.85 19.84 16.63
N HIS A 9 6.89 19.02 16.74
CA HIS A 9 7.02 18.01 17.77
C HIS A 9 8.18 18.36 18.70
N GLU A 10 7.87 18.57 19.99
CA GLU A 10 8.90 18.76 21.02
C GLU A 10 9.92 17.62 20.99
N HIS A 11 11.19 17.98 21.13
CA HIS A 11 12.32 17.07 21.06
C HIS A 11 12.17 15.98 22.13
N ASN A 12 12.49 14.73 21.79
CA ASN A 12 12.66 13.63 22.75
C ASN A 12 11.38 12.96 23.31
N GLU A 13 10.18 13.29 22.83
CA GLU A 13 9.00 12.52 23.23
C GLU A 13 8.80 11.28 22.33
N ARG A 14 8.84 10.09 22.94
CA ARG A 14 8.40 8.83 22.30
C ARG A 14 6.98 8.95 21.71
N ASN A 15 6.17 9.85 22.27
CA ASN A 15 4.80 10.15 21.82
C ASN A 15 4.75 10.64 20.36
N ASN A 16 5.82 11.27 19.86
CA ASN A 16 5.86 11.82 18.50
C ASN A 16 6.33 10.79 17.45
N LEU A 17 6.86 9.64 17.85
CA LEU A 17 7.41 8.64 16.92
C LEU A 17 6.38 8.17 15.87
N LEU A 18 5.15 7.87 16.31
CA LEU A 18 4.10 7.42 15.40
C LEU A 18 3.73 8.50 14.37
N ALA A 19 3.59 9.75 14.81
CA ALA A 19 3.26 10.88 13.94
C ALA A 19 4.35 11.09 12.87
N LEU A 20 5.62 11.09 13.27
CA LEU A 20 6.76 11.22 12.35
C LEU A 20 6.80 10.11 11.30
N MET A 21 6.55 8.86 11.72
CA MET A 21 6.49 7.73 10.79
C MET A 21 5.31 7.86 9.81
N LEU A 22 4.16 8.34 10.27
CA LEU A 22 2.99 8.57 9.41
C LEU A 22 3.28 9.65 8.36
N GLU A 23 3.90 10.77 8.74
CA GLU A 23 4.26 11.85 7.82
C GLU A 23 5.26 11.38 6.75
N VAL A 24 6.32 10.67 7.14
CA VAL A 24 7.29 10.10 6.18
C VAL A 24 6.59 9.15 5.22
N GLN A 25 5.71 8.29 5.73
CA GLN A 25 4.96 7.37 4.88
C GLN A 25 3.95 8.08 3.98
N GLU A 26 3.35 9.19 4.39
CA GLU A 26 2.47 9.99 3.54
C GLU A 26 3.23 10.59 2.35
N VAL A 27 4.46 11.07 2.59
CA VAL A 27 5.31 11.66 1.55
C VAL A 27 5.84 10.60 0.58
N TYR A 28 6.34 9.48 1.08
CA TYR A 28 7.04 8.49 0.27
C TYR A 28 6.20 7.26 -0.10
N GLY A 29 5.06 7.03 0.55
CA GLY A 29 4.24 5.82 0.43
C GLY A 29 4.80 4.58 1.15
N TYR A 30 5.97 4.71 1.77
CA TYR A 30 6.65 3.70 2.58
C TYR A 30 7.65 4.41 3.52
N LEU A 31 8.34 3.65 4.37
CA LEU A 31 9.38 4.14 5.27
C LEU A 31 10.76 3.79 4.69
N PRO A 32 11.48 4.73 4.06
CA PRO A 32 12.83 4.49 3.56
C PRO A 32 13.82 4.37 4.74
N GLU A 33 14.82 3.51 4.60
CA GLU A 33 15.81 3.28 5.67
C GLU A 33 16.54 4.56 6.10
N LYS A 34 16.82 5.47 5.16
CA LYS A 34 17.45 6.76 5.46
C LYS A 34 16.61 7.61 6.43
N ASP A 35 15.28 7.59 6.24
CA ASP A 35 14.34 8.41 7.02
C ASP A 35 14.05 7.73 8.36
N VAL A 36 14.00 6.39 8.40
CA VAL A 36 13.96 5.62 9.65
C VAL A 36 15.18 5.94 10.53
N ARG A 37 16.38 6.02 9.95
CA ARG A 37 17.60 6.41 10.69
C ARG A 37 17.52 7.85 11.19
N ALA A 38 17.08 8.78 10.35
CA ALA A 38 16.91 10.18 10.74
C ALA A 38 15.88 10.34 11.88
N ILE A 39 14.77 9.60 11.84
CA ILE A 39 13.79 9.60 12.93
C ILE A 39 14.42 9.03 14.20
N ALA A 40 15.14 7.90 14.13
CA ALA A 40 15.79 7.29 15.29
C ALA A 40 16.76 8.24 16.00
N GLU A 41 17.55 8.99 15.23
CA GLU A 41 18.44 10.03 15.73
C GLU A 41 17.66 11.18 16.37
N TYR A 42 16.58 11.65 15.72
CA TYR A 42 15.75 12.75 16.23
C TYR A 42 15.04 12.43 17.55
N VAL A 43 14.45 11.24 17.68
CA VAL A 43 13.76 10.81 18.91
C VAL A 43 14.68 10.15 19.93
N ASN A 44 15.98 10.04 19.64
CA ASN A 44 16.98 9.38 20.47
C ASN A 44 16.57 7.96 20.90
N LEU A 45 16.10 7.15 19.94
CA LEU A 45 15.74 5.75 20.14
C LEU A 45 16.58 4.84 19.24
N PRO A 46 16.84 3.59 19.66
CA PRO A 46 17.49 2.64 18.77
C PRO A 46 16.59 2.36 17.57
N ILE A 47 17.20 2.22 16.40
CA ILE A 47 16.51 1.90 15.13
C ILE A 47 15.64 0.64 15.26
N SER A 48 16.05 -0.33 16.09
CA SER A 48 15.28 -1.54 16.39
C SER A 48 13.90 -1.23 16.95
N SER A 49 13.74 -0.21 17.79
CA SER A 49 12.43 0.20 18.33
C SER A 49 11.50 0.70 17.23
N ILE A 50 12.04 1.40 16.22
CA ILE A 50 11.24 1.87 15.07
C ILE A 50 10.81 0.68 14.21
N TYR A 51 11.71 -0.27 13.93
CA TYR A 51 11.35 -1.47 13.19
C TYR A 51 10.36 -2.36 13.95
N SER A 52 10.48 -2.47 15.28
CA SER A 52 9.48 -3.14 16.11
C SER A 52 8.11 -2.48 15.97
N LEU A 53 8.04 -1.15 15.98
CA LEU A 53 6.79 -0.41 15.81
C LEU A 53 6.21 -0.57 14.41
N ALA A 54 7.05 -0.46 13.38
CA ALA A 54 6.67 -0.63 11.98
C ALA A 54 6.19 -2.05 11.68
N GLY A 55 6.74 -3.06 12.35
CA GLY A 55 6.30 -4.44 12.24
C GLY A 55 5.05 -4.76 13.05
N PHE A 56 4.72 -3.95 14.06
CA PHE A 56 3.52 -4.14 14.89
C PHE A 56 2.26 -3.55 14.23
N TYR A 57 2.38 -2.42 13.53
CA TYR A 57 1.25 -1.79 12.84
C TYR A 57 1.27 -2.12 11.34
N ASP A 58 0.26 -2.85 10.88
CA ASP A 58 0.07 -3.22 9.45
C ASP A 58 -0.03 -2.02 8.49
N GLN A 59 -0.26 -0.81 9.03
CA GLN A 59 -0.29 0.41 8.23
C GLN A 59 1.09 0.79 7.69
N PHE A 60 2.18 0.42 8.36
CA PHE A 60 3.53 0.81 7.95
C PHE A 60 4.13 -0.14 6.90
N ARG A 61 4.71 0.45 5.87
CA ARG A 61 5.33 -0.24 4.74
C ARG A 61 6.82 0.00 4.81
N LEU A 62 7.60 -1.06 4.99
CA LEU A 62 9.07 -0.99 4.98
C LEU A 62 9.67 -1.10 3.57
N LYS A 63 8.84 -1.47 2.59
CA LYS A 63 9.24 -1.65 1.19
C LYS A 63 8.39 -0.75 0.30
N PRO A 64 8.97 -0.21 -0.78
CA PRO A 64 8.22 0.62 -1.71
C PRO A 64 7.07 -0.20 -2.33
N PRO A 65 5.82 0.25 -2.24
CA PRO A 65 4.73 -0.40 -2.93
C PRO A 65 4.89 -0.23 -4.45
N GLY A 66 4.28 -1.14 -5.19
CA GLY A 66 4.05 -0.99 -6.61
C GLY A 66 3.00 0.09 -6.87
N LYS A 67 2.87 0.49 -8.14
CA LYS A 67 1.94 1.54 -8.56
C LYS A 67 0.47 1.26 -8.19
N ASN A 68 0.09 0.00 -8.11
CA ASN A 68 -1.26 -0.42 -7.75
C ASN A 68 -1.20 -1.41 -6.59
N VAL A 69 -1.82 -1.06 -5.47
CA VAL A 69 -1.89 -1.92 -4.29
C VAL A 69 -3.22 -2.66 -4.30
N ILE A 70 -3.16 -3.98 -4.42
CA ILE A 70 -4.31 -4.88 -4.40
C ILE A 70 -4.47 -5.42 -2.98
N ARG A 71 -5.63 -5.20 -2.37
CA ARG A 71 -5.98 -5.66 -1.03
C ARG A 71 -7.12 -6.66 -1.11
N VAL A 72 -6.87 -7.87 -0.64
CA VAL A 72 -7.89 -8.93 -0.57
C VAL A 72 -8.47 -8.99 0.83
N CYS A 73 -9.78 -8.83 0.96
CA CYS A 73 -10.47 -8.95 2.24
C CYS A 73 -10.48 -10.40 2.74
N ARG A 74 -10.00 -10.62 3.97
CA ARG A 74 -9.96 -11.91 4.66
C ARG A 74 -10.91 -12.01 5.85
N GLY A 75 -11.74 -11.00 6.04
CA GLY A 75 -12.71 -10.94 7.15
C GLY A 75 -13.81 -11.97 7.00
N VAL A 76 -14.55 -12.20 8.08
CA VAL A 76 -15.48 -13.34 8.22
C VAL A 76 -16.42 -13.50 7.01
N SER A 77 -17.11 -12.44 6.59
CA SER A 77 -18.04 -12.52 5.45
C SER A 77 -17.34 -12.87 4.12
N CYS A 78 -16.11 -12.41 3.91
CA CYS A 78 -15.33 -12.74 2.73
C CYS A 78 -14.72 -14.15 2.83
N HIS A 79 -14.33 -14.56 4.04
CA HIS A 79 -13.81 -15.90 4.32
C HIS A 79 -14.85 -16.98 4.03
N VAL A 80 -16.08 -16.84 4.53
CA VAL A 80 -17.18 -17.79 4.27
C VAL A 80 -17.51 -17.88 2.77
N LYS A 81 -17.36 -16.76 2.04
CA LYS A 81 -17.49 -16.72 0.57
C LYS A 81 -16.22 -17.13 -0.19
N LYS A 82 -15.27 -17.80 0.48
CA LYS A 82 -14.05 -18.36 -0.10
C LYS A 82 -13.13 -17.31 -0.77
N SER A 83 -12.94 -16.15 -0.15
CA SER A 83 -12.00 -15.14 -0.65
C SER A 83 -10.55 -15.62 -0.77
N SER A 84 -10.20 -16.75 -0.14
CA SER A 84 -8.91 -17.43 -0.35
C SER A 84 -8.70 -17.83 -1.80
N ASN A 85 -9.78 -18.24 -2.49
CA ASN A 85 -9.70 -18.64 -3.89
C ASN A 85 -9.35 -17.45 -4.79
N ILE A 86 -9.83 -16.25 -4.41
CA ILE A 86 -9.50 -14.98 -5.09
C ILE A 86 -8.04 -14.62 -4.84
N LEU A 87 -7.56 -14.77 -3.61
CA LEU A 87 -6.15 -14.54 -3.28
C LEU A 87 -5.25 -15.47 -4.10
N THR A 88 -5.53 -16.78 -4.12
CA THR A 88 -4.75 -17.75 -4.90
C THR A 88 -4.80 -17.45 -6.39
N GLY A 89 -5.95 -17.00 -6.92
CA GLY A 89 -6.08 -16.56 -8.31
C GLY A 89 -5.17 -15.37 -8.62
N LEU A 90 -5.15 -14.37 -7.74
CA LEU A 90 -4.27 -13.20 -7.86
C LEU A 90 -2.79 -13.56 -7.75
N GLU A 91 -2.41 -14.43 -6.81
CA GLU A 91 -1.03 -14.91 -6.68
C GLU A 91 -0.55 -15.63 -7.94
N THR A 92 -1.42 -16.46 -8.53
CA THR A 92 -1.12 -17.22 -9.75
C THR A 92 -0.95 -16.29 -10.96
N GLU A 93 -1.87 -15.34 -11.13
CA GLU A 93 -1.86 -14.40 -12.27
C GLU A 93 -0.72 -13.38 -12.20
N LEU A 94 -0.32 -12.96 -10.99
CA LEU A 94 0.76 -12.00 -10.79
C LEU A 94 2.13 -12.66 -10.59
N GLY A 95 2.19 -13.96 -10.32
CA GLY A 95 3.43 -14.68 -10.03
C GLY A 95 4.12 -14.25 -8.73
N ILE A 96 3.36 -13.73 -7.75
CA ILE A 96 3.86 -13.26 -6.46
C ILE A 96 2.98 -13.78 -5.31
N LYS A 97 3.49 -13.73 -4.09
CA LYS A 97 2.71 -14.04 -2.87
C LYS A 97 2.12 -12.80 -2.21
N ALA A 98 1.12 -12.98 -1.36
CA ALA A 98 0.66 -11.93 -0.46
C ALA A 98 1.83 -11.33 0.34
N GLY A 99 1.85 -10.00 0.47
CA GLY A 99 2.94 -9.21 1.05
C GLY A 99 4.08 -8.88 0.09
N GLN A 100 4.00 -9.29 -1.19
CA GLN A 100 5.05 -9.04 -2.18
C GLN A 100 4.62 -8.02 -3.23
N THR A 101 5.63 -7.48 -3.90
CA THR A 101 5.47 -6.56 -5.03
C THR A 101 6.11 -7.20 -6.26
N THR A 102 5.41 -7.10 -7.39
CA THR A 102 5.86 -7.56 -8.70
C THR A 102 7.19 -6.91 -9.12
N ARG A 103 8.00 -7.63 -9.90
CA ARG A 103 9.34 -7.17 -10.32
C ARG A 103 9.31 -5.87 -11.15
N ASP A 104 8.23 -5.67 -11.90
CA ASP A 104 7.99 -4.46 -12.69
C ASP A 104 7.46 -3.27 -11.85
N LYS A 105 7.29 -3.47 -10.53
CA LYS A 105 6.75 -2.49 -9.56
C LYS A 105 5.37 -1.98 -9.95
N VAL A 106 4.57 -2.75 -10.70
CA VAL A 106 3.22 -2.32 -11.11
C VAL A 106 2.17 -2.72 -10.08
N PHE A 107 2.31 -3.90 -9.47
CA PHE A 107 1.35 -4.43 -8.50
C PHE A 107 2.02 -4.85 -7.19
N THR A 108 1.38 -4.50 -6.09
CA THR A 108 1.61 -5.10 -4.75
C THR A 108 0.37 -5.87 -4.36
N LEU A 109 0.54 -7.09 -3.86
CA LEU A 109 -0.55 -7.92 -3.38
C LEU A 109 -0.52 -8.01 -1.86
N GLU A 110 -1.61 -7.63 -1.21
CA GLU A 110 -1.77 -7.62 0.24
C GLU A 110 -3.09 -8.25 0.66
N THR A 111 -3.13 -8.72 1.89
CA THR A 111 -4.36 -9.13 2.57
C THR A 111 -4.71 -8.10 3.62
N VAL A 112 -6.00 -7.90 3.83
CA VAL A 112 -6.52 -7.06 4.92
C VAL A 112 -7.60 -7.82 5.66
N ASP A 113 -7.69 -7.60 6.97
CA ASP A 113 -8.68 -8.28 7.80
C ASP A 113 -10.09 -7.86 7.42
N CYS A 114 -10.43 -6.57 7.46
CA CYS A 114 -11.77 -6.12 7.10
C CYS A 114 -11.74 -4.85 6.28
N ILE A 115 -12.50 -4.86 5.18
CA ILE A 115 -12.74 -3.68 4.34
C ILE A 115 -14.03 -2.96 4.75
N GLY A 116 -14.92 -3.60 5.50
CA GLY A 116 -16.23 -3.02 5.87
C GLY A 116 -17.31 -3.10 4.78
N ALA A 117 -17.00 -3.64 3.60
CA ALA A 117 -17.93 -3.77 2.48
C ALA A 117 -18.64 -5.15 2.41
N CYS A 118 -19.16 -5.63 3.55
CA CYS A 118 -19.69 -7.00 3.68
C CYS A 118 -20.89 -7.29 2.77
N SER A 119 -21.71 -6.28 2.42
CA SER A 119 -22.88 -6.40 1.54
C SER A 119 -22.53 -6.89 0.12
N ILE A 120 -21.29 -6.65 -0.31
CA ILE A 120 -20.79 -7.03 -1.63
C ILE A 120 -19.64 -8.05 -1.55
N ALA A 121 -19.53 -8.80 -0.46
CA ALA A 121 -18.51 -9.85 -0.32
C ALA A 121 -18.63 -10.95 -1.42
N PRO A 122 -17.51 -11.58 -1.85
CA PRO A 122 -16.12 -11.28 -1.49
C PRO A 122 -15.62 -10.00 -2.15
N VAL A 123 -14.79 -9.24 -1.42
CA VAL A 123 -14.32 -7.91 -1.84
C VAL A 123 -12.80 -7.90 -2.02
N ILE A 124 -12.37 -7.30 -3.13
CA ILE A 124 -11.00 -6.83 -3.31
C ILE A 124 -11.02 -5.31 -3.53
N ASN A 125 -10.00 -4.62 -3.05
CA ASN A 125 -9.79 -3.20 -3.30
C ASN A 125 -8.47 -3.03 -4.07
N ILE A 126 -8.45 -2.18 -5.08
CA ILE A 126 -7.23 -1.80 -5.79
C ILE A 126 -7.11 -0.29 -5.72
N ASN A 127 -6.12 0.20 -4.98
CA ASN A 127 -6.01 1.62 -4.61
C ASN A 127 -7.30 2.13 -3.94
N GLU A 128 -8.13 2.90 -4.64
CA GLU A 128 -9.40 3.46 -4.16
C GLU A 128 -10.62 2.71 -4.74
N ASP A 129 -10.43 1.88 -5.77
CA ASP A 129 -11.52 1.17 -6.45
C ASP A 129 -11.90 -0.10 -5.66
N TYR A 130 -13.19 -0.29 -5.41
CA TYR A 130 -13.74 -1.48 -4.77
C TYR A 130 -14.38 -2.43 -5.80
N TYR A 131 -14.02 -3.70 -5.73
CA TYR A 131 -14.59 -4.77 -6.54
C TYR A 131 -15.30 -5.76 -5.63
N GLY A 132 -16.62 -5.68 -5.61
CA GLY A 132 -17.49 -6.62 -4.91
C GLY A 132 -17.87 -7.82 -5.76
N ARG A 133 -18.34 -8.88 -5.09
CA ARG A 133 -18.72 -10.18 -5.68
C ARG A 133 -17.60 -10.73 -6.58
N ALA A 134 -16.35 -10.43 -6.24
CA ALA A 134 -15.21 -10.69 -7.10
C ALA A 134 -15.07 -12.19 -7.36
N THR A 135 -14.84 -12.55 -8.62
CA THR A 135 -14.61 -13.93 -9.04
C THR A 135 -13.27 -14.10 -9.74
N ASN A 136 -12.71 -15.32 -9.73
CA ASN A 136 -11.44 -15.60 -10.42
C ASN A 136 -11.50 -15.31 -11.93
N LYS A 137 -12.69 -15.38 -12.54
CA LYS A 137 -12.87 -15.09 -13.97
C LYS A 137 -12.68 -13.60 -14.29
N GLU A 138 -12.95 -12.72 -13.33
CA GLU A 138 -12.86 -11.27 -13.52
C GLU A 138 -11.46 -10.73 -13.22
N ILE A 139 -10.63 -11.47 -12.47
CA ILE A 139 -9.27 -11.05 -12.09
C ILE A 139 -8.45 -10.57 -13.31
N PRO A 140 -8.32 -11.32 -14.42
CA PRO A 140 -7.49 -10.87 -15.53
C PRO A 140 -8.02 -9.56 -16.16
N LYS A 141 -9.34 -9.43 -16.26
CA LYS A 141 -10.00 -8.22 -16.77
C LYS A 141 -9.76 -7.02 -15.85
N ILE A 142 -9.86 -7.22 -14.53
CA ILE A 142 -9.60 -6.19 -13.53
C ILE A 142 -8.12 -5.75 -13.61
N LEU A 143 -7.18 -6.68 -13.60
CA LEU A 143 -5.74 -6.37 -13.68
C LEU A 143 -5.37 -5.66 -14.99
N ALA A 144 -6.00 -6.04 -16.10
CA ALA A 144 -5.77 -5.38 -17.40
C ALA A 144 -6.13 -3.88 -17.36
N LYS A 145 -7.15 -3.46 -16.60
CA LYS A 145 -7.51 -2.03 -16.42
C LYS A 145 -6.32 -1.22 -15.89
N TYR A 146 -5.61 -1.77 -14.90
CA TYR A 146 -4.49 -1.11 -14.24
C TYR A 146 -3.17 -1.23 -14.99
N LYS A 147 -2.99 -2.30 -15.78
CA LYS A 147 -1.87 -2.41 -16.73
C LYS A 147 -1.99 -1.37 -17.85
N LYS A 148 -3.20 -1.16 -18.39
CA LYS A 148 -3.49 -0.21 -19.48
C LYS A 148 -3.48 1.27 -19.08
N ALA A 149 -3.74 1.59 -17.81
CA ALA A 149 -3.62 2.95 -17.29
C ALA A 149 -2.19 3.55 -17.41
N LYS A 150 -1.19 2.77 -17.87
CA LYS A 150 0.09 3.28 -18.37
C LYS A 150 -0.02 4.17 -19.62
N HIS A 151 -1.11 4.10 -20.41
CA HIS A 151 -1.25 4.90 -21.63
C HIS A 151 -2.02 6.21 -21.47
N PHE A 152 -2.88 6.38 -20.46
CA PHE A 152 -3.77 7.55 -20.41
C PHE A 152 -3.16 8.82 -19.80
N LYS A 153 -1.97 8.75 -19.19
CA LYS A 153 -1.29 9.93 -18.61
C LYS A 153 -0.19 10.52 -19.49
N THR A 154 0.10 9.95 -20.66
CA THR A 154 1.15 10.48 -21.56
C THR A 154 0.59 11.39 -22.68
N GLU A 155 -0.73 11.42 -22.91
CA GLU A 155 -1.33 12.17 -24.03
C GLU A 155 -1.95 13.54 -23.66
N ILE A 156 -1.89 13.99 -22.39
CA ILE A 156 -2.53 15.26 -21.98
C ILE A 156 -1.50 16.41 -21.80
N GLN A 157 -0.21 16.19 -22.07
CA GLN A 157 0.82 17.24 -21.89
C GLN A 157 1.28 17.94 -23.19
N HIS A 158 0.57 17.81 -24.32
CA HIS A 158 1.02 18.39 -25.61
C HIS A 158 -0.04 19.17 -26.42
N THR A 159 -1.10 19.67 -25.79
CA THR A 159 -2.08 20.56 -26.47
C THR A 159 -2.35 21.88 -25.74
N ALA A 160 -1.42 22.35 -24.91
CA ALA A 160 -1.56 23.61 -24.18
C ALA A 160 -0.56 24.72 -24.59
N ASP A 161 0.01 24.65 -25.79
CA ASP A 161 0.84 25.72 -26.37
C ASP A 161 0.45 25.96 -27.85
N ASN A 162 -0.69 26.61 -28.09
CA ASN A 162 -0.97 27.49 -29.23
C ASN A 162 -2.48 27.84 -29.32
N VAL A 163 -2.90 28.82 -28.50
CA VAL A 163 -3.87 29.86 -28.87
C VAL A 163 -3.40 31.16 -28.23
#